data_AF-S4P5A0-F1
#
_entry.id   AF-S4P5A0-F1
#
_cell.length_a   1.000
_cell.length_b   1.000
_cell.length_c   1.000
_cell.angle_alpha   90.00
_cell.angle_beta   90.00
_cell.angle_gamma   90.00
#
_symmetry.space_group_name_H-M   'P 1'
#
loop_
_entity.id
_entity.type
_entity.pdbx_description
1 polymer ?
#
loop_
_entity_poly.entity_id
_entity_poly.type
_entity_poly.pdbx_seq_one_letter_code
_entity_poly.pdbx_strand_id
1 'polypeptide(L)'
;MEDENNIFRADRLKERLRIPELQSQLLLNALRVVKVGGAVVYSTCSLSPAQNDGVVHSALKMAFQSNGIIATIRDISAPFRALSSTLNLGSGVVKPKYGQLIVPDIAANFGPAYVSRLVRIK
;
A
#
# COMPACT_ATOMS: atom_id res chain seq x y z
N MET A 1 5.28 28.57 1.67
CA MET A 1 4.88 27.72 2.81
C MET A 1 4.77 26.24 2.42
N GLU A 2 4.24 25.86 1.24
CA GLU A 2 4.19 24.45 0.82
C GLU A 2 5.55 23.86 0.40
N ASP A 3 6.44 24.67 -0.19
CA ASP A 3 7.73 24.18 -0.68
C ASP A 3 8.74 23.81 0.42
N GLU A 4 8.62 24.37 1.62
CA GLU A 4 9.56 24.08 2.70
C GLU A 4 9.48 22.62 3.17
N ASN A 5 8.27 22.04 3.20
CA ASN A 5 8.02 20.66 3.64
C ASN A 5 7.87 19.66 2.49
N ASN A 6 8.22 20.04 1.27
CA ASN A 6 8.16 19.16 0.11
C ASN A 6 9.19 18.01 0.23
N ILE A 7 8.73 16.76 0.10
CA ILE A 7 9.58 15.56 0.21
C ILE A 7 10.56 15.39 -0.96
N PHE A 8 10.34 16.12 -2.06
CA PHE A 8 11.18 16.06 -3.25
C PHE A 8 12.36 17.03 -3.24
N ARG A 9 12.54 17.83 -2.17
CA ARG A 9 13.71 18.69 -2.03
C ARG A 9 15.01 17.87 -2.01
N ALA A 10 16.06 18.43 -2.60
CA ALA A 10 17.35 17.75 -2.76
C ALA A 10 17.99 17.35 -1.42
N ASP A 11 17.85 18.19 -0.39
CA ASP A 11 18.35 17.95 0.96
C ASP A 11 17.62 16.79 1.68
N ARG A 12 16.42 16.40 1.20
CA ARG A 12 15.61 15.31 1.76
C ARG A 12 15.71 14.00 0.98
N LEU A 13 16.64 13.88 0.03
CA LEU A 13 16.82 12.68 -0.78
C LEU A 13 16.98 11.40 0.06
N LYS A 14 17.79 11.47 1.12
CA LYS A 14 18.03 10.33 2.03
C LYS A 14 16.77 9.90 2.75
N GLU A 15 15.95 10.85 3.17
CA GLU A 15 14.66 10.59 3.81
C GLU A 15 13.70 9.94 2.81
N ARG A 16 13.56 10.52 1.61
CA ARG A 16 12.68 10.00 0.55
C ARG A 16 13.00 8.56 0.16
N LEU A 17 14.28 8.20 0.06
CA LEU A 17 14.72 6.84 -0.26
C LEU A 17 14.38 5.82 0.85
N ARG A 18 14.24 6.26 2.10
CA ARG A 18 13.90 5.40 3.24
C ARG A 18 12.39 5.22 3.46
N ILE A 19 11.55 5.96 2.75
CA ILE A 19 10.09 5.90 2.90
C ILE A 19 9.54 4.46 2.75
N PRO A 20 9.91 3.67 1.70
CA PRO A 20 9.41 2.31 1.58
C PRO A 20 9.83 1.40 2.74
N GLU A 21 11.05 1.57 3.27
CA GLU A 21 11.52 0.81 4.42
C GLU A 21 10.71 1.15 5.68
N LEU A 22 10.50 2.44 5.95
CA LEU A 22 9.66 2.90 7.05
C LEU A 22 8.23 2.38 6.94
N GLN A 23 7.61 2.50 5.77
CA GLN A 23 6.26 1.98 5.50
C GLN A 23 6.17 0.46 5.72
N SER A 24 7.20 -0.29 5.32
CA SER A 24 7.28 -1.75 5.53
C SER A 24 7.34 -2.09 7.02
N GLN A 25 8.12 -1.34 7.81
CA GLN A 25 8.20 -1.52 9.26
C GLN A 25 6.88 -1.17 9.96
N LEU A 26 6.18 -0.11 9.53
CA LEU A 26 4.86 0.24 10.04
C LEU A 26 3.83 -0.87 9.77
N LEU A 27 3.80 -1.40 8.55
CA LEU A 27 2.89 -2.50 8.21
C LEU A 27 3.24 -3.78 8.97
N LEU A 28 4.53 -4.12 9.13
CA LEU A 28 4.97 -5.23 9.96
C LEU A 28 4.45 -5.09 11.40
N ASN A 29 4.58 -3.91 12.00
CA ASN A 29 4.10 -3.67 13.36
C ASN A 29 2.57 -3.84 13.46
N ALA A 30 1.81 -3.38 12.47
CA ALA A 30 0.38 -3.63 12.42
C ALA A 30 0.05 -5.14 12.37
N LEU A 31 0.79 -5.92 11.57
CA LEU A 31 0.64 -7.38 11.50
C LEU A 31 1.03 -8.10 12.80
N ARG A 32 1.95 -7.55 13.59
CA ARG A 32 2.32 -8.09 14.91
C ARG A 32 1.23 -7.89 15.96
N VAL A 33 0.57 -6.74 15.93
CA VAL A 33 -0.44 -6.35 16.92
C VAL A 33 -1.82 -6.91 16.58
N VAL A 34 -2.13 -7.10 15.29
CA VAL A 34 -3.41 -7.69 14.90
C VAL A 34 -3.50 -9.14 15.40
N LYS A 35 -4.65 -9.50 15.97
CA LYS A 35 -4.96 -10.88 16.36
C LYS A 35 -5.02 -11.81 15.14
N VAL A 36 -4.81 -13.10 15.36
CA VAL A 36 -5.08 -14.13 14.34
C VAL A 36 -6.54 -14.04 13.90
N GLY A 37 -6.77 -14.13 12.59
CA GLY A 37 -8.06 -13.89 11.93
C GLY A 37 -8.40 -12.40 11.74
N GLY A 38 -7.66 -11.48 12.36
CA GLY A 38 -7.85 -10.05 12.18
C GLY A 38 -7.31 -9.53 10.84
N ALA A 39 -7.86 -8.41 10.39
CA ALA A 39 -7.48 -7.77 9.14
C ALA A 39 -6.70 -6.48 9.36
N VAL A 40 -5.71 -6.23 8.50
CA VAL A 40 -4.98 -4.97 8.38
C VAL A 40 -5.23 -4.43 6.99
N VAL A 41 -5.57 -3.15 6.88
CA VAL A 41 -5.62 -2.44 5.60
C VAL A 41 -4.41 -1.55 5.51
N TYR A 42 -3.59 -1.78 4.49
CA TYR A 42 -2.50 -0.90 4.13
C TYR A 42 -2.95 0.01 2.98
N SER A 43 -2.67 1.30 3.10
CA SER A 43 -3.03 2.26 2.06
C SER A 43 -2.01 3.39 1.96
N THR A 44 -1.89 3.96 0.76
CA THR A 44 -1.03 5.12 0.49
C THR A 44 -1.73 6.06 -0.49
N CYS A 45 -1.30 7.32 -0.53
CA CYS A 45 -1.64 8.25 -1.61
C CYS A 45 -0.49 8.38 -2.62
N SER A 46 0.06 7.25 -3.07
CA SER A 46 1.22 7.20 -3.97
C SER A 46 0.94 6.26 -5.16
N LEU A 47 1.41 6.65 -6.34
CA LEU A 47 1.45 5.76 -7.51
C LEU A 47 2.68 4.83 -7.52
N SER A 48 3.64 5.04 -6.61
CA SER A 48 4.92 4.33 -6.62
C SER A 48 4.77 2.84 -6.28
N PRO A 49 5.16 1.91 -7.19
CA PRO A 49 5.13 0.48 -6.88
C PRO A 49 5.99 0.10 -5.67
N ALA A 50 7.10 0.82 -5.46
CA ALA A 50 8.00 0.60 -4.32
C ALA A 50 7.32 0.89 -2.97
N GLN A 51 6.43 1.90 -2.92
CA GLN A 51 5.66 2.25 -1.72
C GLN A 51 4.37 1.43 -1.59
N ASN A 52 3.94 0.75 -2.65
CA ASN A 52 2.70 -0.01 -2.71
C ASN A 52 2.98 -1.51 -2.56
N ASP A 53 3.03 -2.24 -3.68
CA ASP A 53 3.29 -3.69 -3.65
C ASP A 53 4.66 -4.03 -3.05
N GLY A 54 5.67 -3.17 -3.23
CA GLY A 54 6.99 -3.34 -2.63
C GLY A 54 6.94 -3.38 -1.10
N VAL A 55 6.18 -2.46 -0.50
CA VAL A 55 5.95 -2.43 0.96
C VAL A 55 5.19 -3.66 1.43
N VAL A 56 4.11 -4.02 0.75
CA VAL A 56 3.29 -5.18 1.12
C VAL A 56 4.13 -6.47 1.07
N HIS A 57 4.91 -6.64 0.00
CA HIS A 57 5.81 -7.78 -0.15
C HIS A 57 6.87 -7.83 0.96
N SER A 58 7.54 -6.70 1.21
CA SER A 58 8.59 -6.58 2.22
C SER A 58 8.04 -6.88 3.62
N ALA A 59 6.91 -6.28 4.01
CA ALA A 59 6.30 -6.51 5.31
C ALA A 59 5.87 -7.97 5.53
N LEU A 60 5.29 -8.63 4.51
CA LEU A 60 4.95 -10.05 4.58
C LEU A 60 6.19 -10.93 4.76
N LYS A 61 7.25 -10.65 3.99
CA LYS A 61 8.52 -11.37 4.09
C LYS A 61 9.15 -11.20 5.48
N MET A 62 9.23 -9.97 5.98
CA MET A 62 9.76 -9.69 7.32
C MET A 62 8.91 -10.38 8.39
N ALA A 63 7.58 -10.25 8.35
CA ALA A 63 6.68 -10.85 9.33
C ALA A 63 6.87 -12.36 9.44
N PHE A 64 7.04 -13.04 8.31
CA PHE A 64 7.35 -14.47 8.28
C PHE A 64 8.75 -14.76 8.88
N GLN A 65 9.78 -14.05 8.43
CA GLN A 65 11.17 -14.32 8.81
C GLN A 65 11.49 -13.98 10.27
N SER A 66 10.99 -12.85 10.79
CA SER A 66 11.33 -12.37 12.14
C SER A 66 10.35 -12.80 13.22
N ASN A 67 9.10 -13.13 12.86
CA ASN A 67 8.05 -13.39 13.85
C ASN A 67 7.25 -14.67 13.60
N GLY A 68 7.50 -15.38 12.49
CA GLY A 68 6.70 -16.55 12.10
C GLY A 68 5.23 -16.23 11.82
N ILE A 69 4.91 -14.95 11.60
CA ILE A 69 3.56 -14.47 11.30
C ILE A 69 3.27 -14.81 9.85
N ILE A 70 2.09 -15.39 9.61
CA ILE A 70 1.61 -15.66 8.26
C ILE A 70 0.37 -14.80 8.05
N ALA A 71 0.41 -13.95 7.04
CA ALA A 71 -0.74 -13.18 6.60
C ALA A 71 -0.94 -13.38 5.09
N THR A 72 -2.21 -13.36 4.68
CA THR A 72 -2.60 -13.54 3.28
C THR A 72 -3.27 -12.30 2.74
N ILE A 73 -3.10 -12.05 1.44
CA ILE A 73 -3.83 -10.99 0.74
C ILE A 73 -5.27 -11.44 0.54
N ARG A 74 -6.21 -10.60 0.96
CA ARG A 74 -7.61 -10.81 0.64
C ARG A 74 -7.96 -10.06 -0.64
N ASP A 75 -8.49 -10.80 -1.62
CA ASP A 75 -9.01 -10.20 -2.82
C ASP A 75 -10.19 -9.26 -2.50
N ILE A 76 -10.03 -8.00 -2.88
CA ILE A 76 -11.01 -6.92 -2.75
C ILE A 76 -11.40 -6.36 -4.13
N SER A 77 -11.14 -7.10 -5.21
CA SER A 77 -11.47 -6.67 -6.58
C SER A 77 -12.97 -6.53 -6.79
N ALA A 78 -13.80 -7.39 -6.20
CA ALA A 78 -15.25 -7.33 -6.34
C ALA A 78 -15.87 -6.01 -5.84
N PRO A 79 -15.62 -5.56 -4.58
CA PRO A 79 -16.14 -4.28 -4.12
C PRO A 79 -15.55 -3.08 -4.88
N PHE A 80 -14.28 -3.12 -5.30
CA PHE A 80 -13.71 -2.03 -6.11
C PHE A 80 -14.32 -1.98 -7.52
N ARG A 81 -14.60 -3.13 -8.14
CA ARG A 81 -15.34 -3.17 -9.42
C ARG A 81 -16.74 -2.55 -9.31
N ALA A 82 -17.41 -2.66 -8.17
CA ALA A 82 -18.70 -2.00 -7.95
C ALA A 82 -18.59 -0.46 -7.92
N LEU A 83 -17.39 0.08 -7.72
CA LEU A 83 -17.10 1.51 -7.72
C LEU A 83 -16.55 2.01 -9.07
N SER A 84 -16.50 1.18 -10.12
CA SER A 84 -15.89 1.53 -11.40
C SER A 84 -16.61 2.65 -12.17
N SER A 85 -17.87 2.94 -11.82
CA SER A 85 -18.60 4.10 -12.35
C SER A 85 -18.12 5.44 -11.78
N THR A 86 -17.39 5.41 -10.66
CA THR A 86 -16.91 6.60 -9.92
C THR A 86 -15.39 6.68 -9.90
N LEU A 87 -14.71 5.53 -9.80
CA LEU A 87 -13.26 5.45 -9.63
C LEU A 87 -12.61 4.84 -10.87
N ASN A 88 -11.53 5.47 -11.34
CA ASN A 88 -10.66 4.85 -12.32
C ASN A 88 -9.66 3.92 -11.63
N LEU A 89 -9.70 2.63 -11.99
CA LEU A 89 -8.87 1.60 -11.37
C LEU A 89 -7.67 1.26 -12.26
N GLY A 90 -6.50 1.14 -11.62
CA GLY A 90 -5.26 0.72 -12.26
C GLY A 90 -5.42 -0.64 -12.95
N SER A 91 -5.13 -0.67 -14.25
CA SER A 91 -5.24 -1.83 -15.12
C SER A 91 -3.97 -1.99 -15.97
N GLY A 92 -3.81 -3.14 -16.65
CA GLY A 92 -2.63 -3.42 -17.48
C GLY A 92 -1.32 -3.32 -16.68
N VAL A 93 -0.37 -2.52 -17.17
CA VAL A 93 0.98 -2.34 -16.60
C VAL A 93 0.95 -1.71 -15.21
N VAL A 94 -0.07 -0.90 -14.90
CA VAL A 94 -0.20 -0.21 -13.60
C VAL A 94 -1.05 -1.00 -12.60
N LYS A 95 -1.53 -2.19 -12.98
CA LYS A 95 -2.33 -3.04 -12.08
C LYS A 95 -1.46 -3.60 -10.96
N PRO A 96 -1.78 -3.32 -9.68
CA PRO A 96 -1.04 -3.89 -8.57
C PRO A 96 -1.31 -5.39 -8.39
N LYS A 97 -0.34 -6.08 -7.81
CA LYS A 97 -0.37 -7.51 -7.47
C LYS A 97 -1.08 -7.79 -6.15
N TYR A 98 -0.92 -6.93 -5.15
CA TYR A 98 -1.37 -7.20 -3.78
C TYR A 98 -2.56 -6.34 -3.31
N GLY A 99 -3.12 -5.50 -4.18
CA GLY A 99 -4.16 -4.55 -3.79
C GLY A 99 -4.97 -4.03 -4.96
N GLN A 100 -5.51 -2.82 -4.79
CA GLN A 100 -6.19 -2.04 -5.81
C GLN A 100 -5.53 -0.66 -5.86
N LEU A 101 -5.48 -0.06 -7.05
CA LEU A 101 -4.95 1.28 -7.25
C LEU A 101 -6.03 2.14 -7.89
N ILE A 102 -6.34 3.27 -7.29
CA ILE A 102 -7.17 4.33 -7.85
C ILE A 102 -6.22 5.32 -8.51
N VAL A 103 -6.39 5.53 -9.80
CA VAL A 103 -5.52 6.38 -10.63
C VAL A 103 -6.30 7.66 -10.98
N PRO A 104 -5.73 8.85 -10.78
CA PRO A 104 -6.37 10.09 -11.21
C PRO A 104 -6.64 10.09 -12.72
N ASP A 105 -7.82 10.53 -13.11
CA ASP A 105 -8.22 10.72 -14.50
C ASP A 105 -8.96 12.06 -14.68
N ILE A 106 -8.98 12.59 -15.91
CA ILE A 106 -9.67 13.85 -16.21
C ILE A 106 -11.17 13.74 -15.93
N ALA A 107 -11.81 12.61 -16.24
CA ALA A 107 -13.23 12.39 -16.00
C ALA A 107 -13.56 12.04 -14.53
N ALA A 108 -12.55 11.63 -13.76
CA ALA A 108 -12.70 11.20 -12.36
C ALA A 108 -11.40 11.47 -11.58
N ASN A 109 -11.22 12.70 -11.10
CA ASN A 109 -9.98 13.17 -10.46
C ASN A 109 -9.87 12.74 -8.99
N PHE A 110 -9.99 11.44 -8.72
CA PHE A 110 -9.79 10.82 -7.41
C PHE A 110 -8.40 10.19 -7.30
N GLY A 111 -7.90 10.09 -6.06
CA GLY A 111 -6.60 9.49 -5.79
C GLY A 111 -5.42 10.47 -5.99
N PRO A 112 -4.18 9.96 -6.15
CA PRO A 112 -3.85 8.53 -6.20
C PRO A 112 -4.14 7.85 -4.86
N ALA A 113 -4.66 6.61 -4.89
CA ALA A 113 -4.88 5.84 -3.67
C ALA A 113 -4.63 4.34 -3.91
N TYR A 114 -3.69 3.77 -3.18
CA TYR A 114 -3.47 2.33 -3.13
C TYR A 114 -4.14 1.73 -1.90
N VAL A 115 -4.78 0.57 -2.04
CA VAL A 115 -5.41 -0.16 -0.93
C VAL A 115 -5.11 -1.64 -1.03
N SER A 116 -4.56 -2.22 0.02
CA SER A 116 -4.35 -3.67 0.18
C SER A 116 -4.94 -4.16 1.49
N ARG A 117 -5.67 -5.28 1.45
CA ARG A 117 -6.23 -5.91 2.64
C ARG A 117 -5.49 -7.21 2.93
N LEU A 118 -4.92 -7.29 4.13
CA LEU A 118 -4.21 -8.45 4.64
C LEU A 118 -4.99 -9.08 5.79
N VAL A 119 -4.99 -10.41 5.88
CA VAL A 119 -5.57 -11.14 7.01
C VAL A 119 -4.51 -12.02 7.63
N ARG A 120 -4.25 -11.86 8.93
CA ARG A 120 -3.33 -12.70 9.67
C ARG A 120 -3.96 -14.07 9.89
N ILE A 121 -3.28 -15.13 9.47
CA ILE A 121 -3.72 -16.52 9.63
C ILE A 121 -2.91 -17.29 10.68
N LYS A 122 -1.73 -16.80 11.05
CA LYS A 122 -0.88 -17.32 12.13
C LYS A 122 -0.06 -16.19 12.75
#